data_AF-M5CFA4-F1
#
_entry.id   AF-M5CFA4-F1
#
_cell.length_a   1.000
_cell.length_b   1.000
_cell.length_c   1.000
_cell.angle_alpha   90.00
_cell.angle_beta   90.00
_cell.angle_gamma   90.00
#
_symmetry.space_group_name_H-M   'P 1'
#
loop_
_entity.id
_entity.type
_entity.pdbx_description
1 polymer ?
#
loop_
_entity_poly.entity_id
_entity_poly.type
_entity_poly.pdbx_seq_one_letter_code
_entity_poly.pdbx_strand_id
1 'polypeptide(L)'
;MGEFSDTFLDLGHDLAKRAAREQGGILSGENPAHFDTANPIRIWIIQLILIVCMTQGLALLFAKIKQPRVIAEVIGGILLGPTAFGRIPKFSATVFPPQSLPYLSLVANIGLCLFMFVTAMEVDIAVFKRNAKKSVVISVAGMLLPFGVGVAVAVPVYHEFVNPDNASFGLFLLFIGVAISITAFPVLCRILTELNLLGK
;
A
#
# COMPACT_ATOMS: atom_id res chain seq x y z
N MET A 1 48.55 -39.04 0.67
CA MET A 1 48.66 -37.57 0.80
C MET A 1 47.74 -36.78 -0.15
N GLY A 2 47.13 -37.39 -1.19
CA GLY A 2 46.25 -36.69 -2.14
C GLY A 2 44.83 -36.38 -1.65
N GLU A 3 44.19 -37.26 -0.88
CA GLU A 3 42.78 -37.09 -0.47
C GLU A 3 42.51 -35.85 0.39
N PHE A 4 43.48 -35.45 1.21
CA PHE A 4 43.36 -34.23 2.03
C PHE A 4 43.47 -32.97 1.16
N SER A 5 44.26 -33.02 0.07
CA SER A 5 44.36 -31.90 -0.87
C SER A 5 43.07 -31.72 -1.66
N ASP A 6 42.48 -32.83 -2.12
CA ASP A 6 41.23 -32.80 -2.89
C ASP A 6 40.06 -32.32 -2.04
N THR A 7 40.01 -32.71 -0.76
CA THR A 7 38.97 -32.25 0.18
C THR A 7 39.07 -30.76 0.50
N PHE A 8 40.29 -30.21 0.60
CA PHE A 8 40.48 -28.78 0.81
C PHE A 8 40.20 -27.95 -0.44
N LEU A 9 40.51 -28.49 -1.62
CA LEU A 9 40.15 -27.88 -2.90
C LEU A 9 38.64 -27.88 -3.12
N ASP A 10 37.95 -28.97 -2.79
CA ASP A 10 36.50 -29.07 -2.93
C ASP A 10 35.76 -28.18 -1.92
N LEU A 11 36.25 -28.11 -0.67
CA LEU A 11 35.75 -27.17 0.33
C LEU A 11 35.98 -25.70 -0.06
N GLY A 12 37.15 -25.39 -0.62
CA GLY A 12 37.47 -24.05 -1.14
C GLY A 12 36.59 -23.69 -2.33
N HIS A 13 36.34 -24.63 -3.23
CA HIS A 13 35.46 -24.45 -4.37
C HIS A 13 34.01 -24.29 -3.94
N ASP A 14 33.52 -25.06 -2.97
CA ASP A 14 32.17 -24.92 -2.40
C ASP A 14 31.99 -23.60 -1.63
N LEU A 15 32.99 -23.15 -0.89
CA LEU A 15 32.97 -21.84 -0.23
C LEU A 15 33.01 -20.70 -1.25
N ALA A 16 33.80 -20.84 -2.33
CA ALA A 16 33.83 -19.90 -3.44
C ALA A 16 32.49 -19.89 -4.20
N LYS A 17 31.86 -21.04 -4.41
CA LYS A 17 30.54 -21.18 -5.07
C LYS A 17 29.40 -20.63 -4.21
N ARG A 18 29.53 -20.70 -2.88
CA ARG A 18 28.60 -20.05 -1.94
C ARG A 18 28.79 -18.52 -1.90
N ALA A 19 30.02 -18.03 -1.97
CA ALA A 19 30.33 -16.61 -2.05
C ALA A 19 29.97 -16.00 -3.42
N ALA A 20 30.13 -16.78 -4.49
CA ALA A 20 29.83 -16.43 -5.87
C ALA A 20 28.49 -17.01 -6.36
N ARG A 21 27.53 -17.25 -5.46
CA ARG A 21 26.12 -17.24 -5.86
C ARG A 21 25.75 -15.77 -6.14
N GLU A 22 26.41 -15.24 -7.14
CA GLU A 22 26.38 -13.84 -7.52
C GLU A 22 24.98 -13.48 -7.94
N GLN A 23 24.75 -12.18 -7.78
CA GLN A 23 23.53 -11.48 -8.07
C GLN A 23 23.19 -11.61 -9.57
N GLY A 24 22.64 -12.75 -10.02
CA GLY A 24 22.29 -12.97 -11.42
C GLY A 24 21.44 -11.81 -11.96
N GLY A 25 22.02 -11.08 -12.91
CA GLY A 25 21.45 -9.87 -13.48
C GLY A 25 21.03 -10.08 -14.93
N ILE A 26 20.47 -9.04 -15.55
CA ILE A 26 20.15 -9.02 -16.99
C ILE A 26 21.38 -9.39 -17.84
N LEU A 27 22.57 -9.00 -17.38
CA LEU A 27 23.85 -9.30 -18.04
C LEU A 27 24.26 -10.79 -17.94
N SER A 28 23.69 -11.53 -16.98
CA SER A 28 23.90 -12.96 -16.76
C SER A 28 22.84 -13.83 -17.46
N GLY A 29 21.86 -13.22 -18.15
CA GLY A 29 20.77 -13.93 -18.83
C GLY A 29 19.64 -14.41 -17.91
N GLU A 30 19.68 -14.08 -16.61
CA GLU A 30 18.62 -14.40 -15.67
C GLU A 30 17.49 -13.38 -15.73
N ASN A 31 16.24 -13.84 -15.63
CA ASN A 31 15.08 -12.94 -15.58
C ASN A 31 15.04 -12.23 -14.21
N PRO A 32 15.27 -10.91 -14.14
CA PRO A 32 15.33 -10.17 -12.89
C PRO A 32 13.98 -10.08 -12.16
N ALA A 33 12.88 -10.43 -12.83
CA ALA A 33 11.55 -10.53 -12.25
C ALA A 33 11.20 -11.94 -11.74
N HIS A 34 12.12 -12.90 -11.80
CA HIS A 34 11.95 -14.18 -11.12
C HIS A 34 12.13 -13.99 -9.61
N PHE A 35 11.17 -14.46 -8.82
CA PHE A 35 11.27 -14.41 -7.37
C PHE A 35 12.33 -15.41 -6.89
N ASP A 36 13.43 -14.89 -6.35
CA ASP A 36 14.43 -15.68 -5.65
C ASP A 36 14.32 -15.41 -4.14
N THR A 37 14.06 -16.47 -3.37
CA THR A 37 13.97 -16.43 -1.91
C THR A 37 15.26 -15.93 -1.26
N ALA A 38 16.40 -16.09 -1.92
CA ALA A 38 17.69 -15.58 -1.44
C ALA A 38 17.82 -14.05 -1.62
N ASN A 39 17.05 -13.43 -2.53
CA ASN A 39 17.19 -12.03 -2.90
C ASN A 39 15.84 -11.31 -3.14
N PRO A 40 14.93 -11.26 -2.15
CA PRO A 40 13.60 -10.64 -2.28
C PRO A 40 13.65 -9.12 -2.54
N ILE A 41 14.80 -8.49 -2.33
CA ILE A 41 15.00 -7.04 -2.56
C ILE A 41 14.93 -6.70 -4.06
N ARG A 42 15.36 -7.60 -4.96
CA ARG A 42 15.41 -7.31 -6.41
C ARG A 42 14.02 -7.02 -6.98
N ILE A 43 13.09 -7.92 -6.70
CA ILE A 43 11.70 -7.77 -7.17
C ILE A 43 11.01 -6.59 -6.48
N TRP A 44 11.32 -6.33 -5.21
CA TRP A 44 10.80 -5.17 -4.49
C TRP A 44 11.25 -3.84 -5.13
N ILE A 45 12.51 -3.73 -5.54
CA ILE A 45 13.01 -2.54 -6.27
C ILE A 45 12.27 -2.38 -7.61
N ILE A 46 12.09 -3.46 -8.35
CA ILE A 46 11.35 -3.44 -9.63
C ILE A 46 9.90 -2.97 -9.40
N GLN A 47 9.23 -3.52 -8.39
CA GLN A 47 7.88 -3.10 -7.99
C GLN A 47 7.83 -1.61 -7.65
N LEU A 48 8.77 -1.13 -6.83
CA LEU A 48 8.83 0.27 -6.43
C LEU A 48 9.05 1.20 -7.62
N ILE A 49 9.99 0.87 -8.52
CA ILE A 49 10.23 1.65 -9.74
C ILE A 49 8.95 1.68 -10.59
N LEU A 50 8.31 0.54 -10.79
CA LEU A 50 7.09 0.44 -11.58
C LEU A 50 5.93 1.24 -10.96
N ILE A 51 5.74 1.17 -9.64
CA ILE A 51 4.75 1.98 -8.90
C ILE A 51 5.04 3.47 -9.04
N VAL A 52 6.28 3.89 -8.82
CA VAL A 52 6.66 5.31 -8.90
C VAL A 52 6.52 5.81 -10.34
N CYS A 53 7.04 5.11 -11.34
CA CYS A 53 6.93 5.51 -12.74
C CYS A 53 5.46 5.62 -13.18
N MET A 54 4.60 4.66 -12.80
CA MET A 54 3.19 4.68 -13.15
C MET A 54 2.46 5.85 -12.49
N THR A 55 2.61 6.01 -11.18
CA THR A 55 1.92 7.07 -10.42
C THR A 55 2.41 8.46 -10.84
N GLN A 56 3.70 8.64 -11.12
CA GLN A 56 4.27 9.89 -11.63
C GLN A 56 3.82 10.19 -13.07
N GLY A 57 3.78 9.19 -13.95
CA GLY A 57 3.25 9.35 -15.30
C GLY A 57 1.79 9.79 -15.29
N LEU A 58 0.96 9.15 -14.46
CA LEU A 58 -0.44 9.53 -14.26
C LEU A 58 -0.58 10.92 -13.64
N ALA A 59 0.26 11.26 -12.66
CA ALA A 59 0.24 12.57 -12.03
C ALA A 59 0.51 13.69 -13.04
N LEU A 60 1.46 13.50 -13.96
CA LEU A 60 1.75 14.46 -15.04
C LEU A 60 0.57 14.60 -16.02
N LEU A 61 -0.11 13.49 -16.33
CA LEU A 61 -1.29 13.49 -17.19
C LEU A 61 -2.47 14.21 -16.51
N PHE A 62 -2.71 13.90 -15.25
CA PHE A 62 -3.82 14.42 -14.44
C PHE A 62 -3.59 15.86 -13.97
N ALA A 63 -2.34 16.30 -13.85
CA ALA A 63 -2.01 17.70 -13.62
C ALA A 63 -2.58 18.61 -14.71
N LYS A 64 -2.65 18.15 -15.98
CA LYS A 64 -3.30 18.91 -17.07
C LYS A 64 -4.81 19.10 -16.85
N ILE A 65 -5.43 18.20 -16.10
CA ILE A 65 -6.87 18.21 -15.77
C ILE A 65 -7.11 18.83 -14.37
N LYS A 66 -6.07 19.41 -13.75
CA LYS A 66 -6.11 20.02 -12.40
C LYS A 66 -6.54 19.06 -11.28
N GLN A 67 -6.25 17.77 -11.45
CA GLN A 67 -6.50 16.78 -10.41
C GLN A 67 -5.32 16.76 -9.41
N PRO A 68 -5.58 16.63 -8.09
CA PRO A 68 -4.54 16.46 -7.08
C PRO A 68 -3.70 15.21 -7.35
N ARG A 69 -2.42 15.25 -6.95
CA ARG A 69 -1.47 14.16 -7.22
C ARG A 69 -1.85 12.86 -6.50
N VAL A 70 -2.46 12.96 -5.33
CA VAL A 70 -2.90 11.79 -4.56
C VAL A 70 -3.93 10.95 -5.33
N ILE A 71 -4.74 11.56 -6.20
CA ILE A 71 -5.71 10.84 -7.03
C ILE A 71 -5.01 9.98 -8.09
N ALA A 72 -3.93 10.49 -8.68
CA ALA A 72 -3.10 9.73 -9.61
C ALA A 72 -2.40 8.53 -8.93
N GLU A 73 -2.01 8.69 -7.67
CA GLU A 73 -1.41 7.61 -6.87
C GLU A 73 -2.41 6.48 -6.61
N VAL A 74 -3.64 6.81 -6.20
CA VAL A 74 -4.72 5.84 -5.97
C VAL A 74 -5.09 5.12 -7.27
N ILE A 75 -5.29 5.87 -8.36
CA ILE A 75 -5.62 5.29 -9.66
C ILE A 75 -4.47 4.43 -10.18
N GLY A 76 -3.22 4.86 -10.00
CA GLY A 76 -2.04 4.05 -10.33
C GLY A 76 -2.03 2.72 -9.58
N GLY A 77 -2.33 2.73 -8.28
CA GLY A 77 -2.50 1.49 -7.50
C GLY A 77 -3.60 0.57 -8.03
N ILE A 78 -4.77 1.14 -8.38
CA ILE A 78 -5.90 0.39 -8.95
C ILE A 78 -5.50 -0.24 -10.30
N LEU A 79 -4.77 0.50 -11.13
CA LEU A 79 -4.32 0.02 -12.45
C LEU A 79 -3.26 -1.09 -12.33
N LEU A 80 -2.29 -0.92 -11.44
CA LEU A 80 -1.24 -1.92 -11.20
C LEU A 80 -1.76 -3.17 -10.46
N GLY A 81 -2.88 -3.04 -9.75
CA GLY A 81 -3.54 -4.11 -9.03
C GLY A 81 -4.26 -5.13 -9.93
N PRO A 82 -4.99 -6.07 -9.31
CA PRO A 82 -5.75 -7.10 -10.02
C PRO A 82 -6.88 -6.53 -10.89
N THR A 83 -7.28 -5.28 -10.65
CA THR A 83 -8.39 -4.63 -11.35
C THR A 83 -8.07 -4.23 -12.79
N ALA A 84 -6.82 -4.01 -13.19
CA ALA A 84 -6.50 -3.76 -14.60
C ALA A 84 -5.34 -4.63 -15.08
N PHE A 85 -4.09 -4.29 -14.76
CA PHE A 85 -2.94 -5.02 -15.29
C PHE A 85 -2.81 -6.43 -14.72
N GLY A 86 -3.39 -6.72 -13.55
CA GLY A 86 -3.45 -8.10 -13.07
C GLY A 86 -4.38 -9.03 -13.85
N ARG A 87 -5.18 -8.50 -14.80
CA ARG A 87 -5.92 -9.32 -15.78
C ARG A 87 -5.04 -9.79 -16.94
N ILE A 88 -3.88 -9.16 -17.15
CA ILE A 88 -2.94 -9.57 -18.19
C ILE A 88 -2.28 -10.88 -17.74
N PRO A 89 -2.31 -11.94 -18.57
CA PRO A 89 -1.72 -13.22 -18.20
C PRO A 89 -0.23 -13.04 -17.90
N LYS A 90 0.23 -13.67 -16.81
CA LYS A 90 1.61 -13.63 -16.28
C LYS A 90 2.06 -12.29 -15.66
N PHE A 91 1.38 -11.17 -15.87
CA PHE A 91 1.82 -9.88 -15.30
C PHE A 91 1.88 -9.90 -13.76
N SER A 92 0.78 -10.29 -13.09
CA SER A 92 0.78 -10.39 -11.63
C SER A 92 1.72 -11.46 -11.10
N ALA A 93 1.84 -12.61 -11.77
CA ALA A 93 2.74 -13.68 -11.32
C ALA A 93 4.22 -13.29 -11.41
N THR A 94 4.59 -12.45 -12.39
CA THR A 94 5.97 -12.02 -12.62
C THR A 94 6.34 -10.76 -11.83
N VAL A 95 5.46 -9.76 -11.78
CA VAL A 95 5.78 -8.46 -11.14
C VAL A 95 5.34 -8.43 -9.67
N PHE A 96 4.21 -9.04 -9.33
CA PHE A 96 3.60 -9.01 -8.00
C PHE A 96 3.34 -10.43 -7.45
N PRO A 97 4.36 -11.30 -7.34
CA PRO A 97 4.16 -12.65 -6.82
C PRO A 97 3.65 -12.59 -5.37
N PRO A 98 2.73 -13.48 -4.96
CA PRO A 98 2.13 -13.45 -3.62
C PRO A 98 3.14 -13.42 -2.46
N GLN A 99 4.31 -14.03 -2.65
CA GLN A 99 5.41 -14.07 -1.67
C GLN A 99 6.07 -12.71 -1.44
N SER A 100 6.00 -11.79 -2.41
CA SER A 100 6.56 -10.44 -2.31
C SER A 100 5.63 -9.43 -1.64
N LEU A 101 4.31 -9.70 -1.66
CA LEU A 101 3.28 -8.77 -1.15
C LEU A 101 3.47 -8.41 0.33
N PRO A 102 3.82 -9.34 1.25
CA PRO A 102 4.06 -8.98 2.64
C PRO A 102 5.19 -7.96 2.84
N TYR A 103 6.26 -8.03 2.03
CA TYR A 103 7.37 -7.07 2.10
C TYR A 103 6.92 -5.69 1.60
N LEU A 104 6.17 -5.65 0.50
CA LEU A 104 5.59 -4.41 -0.02
C LEU A 104 4.63 -3.79 1.01
N SER A 105 3.76 -4.59 1.63
CA SER A 105 2.84 -4.15 2.69
C SER A 105 3.58 -3.64 3.93
N LEU A 106 4.67 -4.29 4.33
CA LEU A 106 5.47 -3.84 5.46
C LEU A 106 6.02 -2.42 5.22
N VAL A 107 6.66 -2.20 4.07
CA VAL A 107 7.20 -0.88 3.73
C VAL A 107 6.08 0.15 3.54
N ALA A 108 4.97 -0.23 2.91
CA ALA A 108 3.81 0.64 2.75
C ALA A 108 3.22 1.08 4.10
N ASN A 109 3.12 0.17 5.07
CA ASN A 109 2.65 0.49 6.43
C ASN A 109 3.62 1.42 7.16
N ILE A 110 4.93 1.21 7.02
CA ILE A 110 5.93 2.15 7.56
C ILE A 110 5.77 3.53 6.92
N GLY A 111 5.65 3.59 5.59
CA GLY A 111 5.41 4.83 4.86
C GLY A 111 4.11 5.53 5.28
N LEU A 112 3.04 4.77 5.50
CA LEU A 112 1.76 5.28 6.01
C LEU A 112 1.90 5.87 7.41
N CYS A 113 2.59 5.19 8.32
CA CYS A 113 2.87 5.70 9.66
C CYS A 113 3.68 7.00 9.62
N LEU A 114 4.73 7.05 8.79
CA LEU A 114 5.53 8.26 8.59
C LEU A 114 4.70 9.40 7.97
N PHE A 115 3.85 9.09 6.99
CA PHE A 115 2.95 10.06 6.38
C PHE A 115 1.97 10.64 7.40
N MET A 116 1.31 9.79 8.19
CA MET A 116 0.40 10.24 9.26
C MET A 116 1.14 11.08 10.31
N PHE A 117 2.38 10.73 10.63
CA PHE A 117 3.21 11.51 11.56
C PHE A 117 3.51 12.91 11.01
N VAL A 118 3.94 13.02 9.75
CA VAL A 118 4.19 14.32 9.12
C VAL A 118 2.92 15.16 9.04
N THR A 119 1.80 14.57 8.61
CA THR A 119 0.52 15.28 8.60
C THR A 119 0.16 15.77 10.00
N ALA A 120 0.33 14.96 11.05
CA ALA A 120 0.04 15.37 12.41
C ALA A 120 0.92 16.56 12.86
N MET A 121 2.18 16.65 12.40
CA MET A 121 3.06 17.79 12.67
C MET A 121 2.67 19.06 11.92
N GLU A 122 2.01 18.94 10.76
CA GLU A 122 1.51 20.09 9.99
C GLU A 122 0.24 20.73 10.59
N VAL A 123 -0.42 20.08 11.57
CA VAL A 123 -1.65 20.57 12.18
C VAL A 123 -1.38 21.70 13.17
N ASP A 124 -2.01 22.86 12.96
CA ASP A 124 -2.01 23.96 13.91
C ASP A 124 -2.90 23.65 15.15
N ILE A 125 -2.23 23.29 16.24
CA ILE A 125 -2.88 22.97 17.53
C ILE A 125 -3.58 24.20 18.14
N ALA A 126 -3.12 25.42 17.88
CA ALA A 126 -3.72 26.64 18.43
C ALA A 126 -5.09 26.91 17.80
N VAL A 127 -5.19 26.74 16.47
CA VAL A 127 -6.47 26.83 15.74
C VAL A 127 -7.44 25.74 16.20
N PHE A 128 -6.94 24.52 16.43
CA PHE A 128 -7.74 23.42 16.96
C PHE A 128 -8.30 23.75 18.35
N LYS A 129 -7.47 24.24 19.28
CA LYS A 129 -7.90 24.62 20.64
C LYS A 129 -8.94 25.73 20.63
N ARG A 130 -8.77 26.75 19.79
CA ARG A 130 -9.72 27.88 19.68
C ARG A 130 -11.13 27.42 19.27
N ASN A 131 -11.21 26.39 18.43
CA ASN A 131 -12.47 25.90 17.88
C ASN A 131 -12.95 24.58 18.51
N ALA A 132 -12.30 24.09 19.57
CA ALA A 132 -12.48 22.74 20.10
C ALA A 132 -13.95 22.36 20.36
N LYS A 133 -14.76 23.24 20.97
CA LYS A 133 -16.19 22.95 21.22
C LYS A 133 -16.97 22.71 19.94
N LYS A 134 -16.76 23.53 18.91
CA LYS A 134 -17.44 23.37 17.61
C LYS A 134 -16.92 22.11 16.90
N SER A 135 -15.61 21.90 16.92
CA SER A 135 -14.98 20.72 16.32
C SER A 135 -15.50 19.42 16.94
N VAL A 136 -15.67 19.33 18.27
CA VAL A 136 -16.21 18.13 18.91
C VAL A 136 -17.64 17.84 18.44
N VAL A 137 -18.52 18.85 18.39
CA VAL A 137 -19.90 18.64 17.92
C VAL A 137 -19.91 18.18 16.46
N ILE A 138 -19.11 18.80 15.61
CA ILE A 138 -19.00 18.44 14.18
C ILE A 138 -18.45 17.02 14.03
N SER A 139 -17.42 16.64 14.78
CA SER A 139 -16.82 15.30 14.73
C SER A 139 -17.78 14.23 15.24
N VAL A 140 -18.50 14.48 16.34
CA VAL A 140 -19.48 13.52 16.88
C VAL A 140 -20.65 13.35 15.91
N ALA A 141 -21.21 14.45 15.40
CA ALA A 141 -22.28 14.38 14.40
C ALA A 141 -21.80 13.70 13.11
N GLY A 142 -20.60 14.04 12.65
CA GLY A 142 -19.95 13.46 11.48
C GLY A 142 -19.52 12.01 11.63
N MET A 143 -19.50 11.47 12.86
CA MET A 143 -19.25 10.05 13.12
C MET A 143 -20.56 9.29 13.32
N LEU A 144 -21.50 9.81 14.13
CA LEU A 144 -22.77 9.14 14.42
C LEU A 144 -23.68 9.04 13.19
N LEU A 145 -23.72 10.06 12.34
CA LEU A 145 -24.56 10.04 11.14
C LEU A 145 -24.10 8.98 10.12
N PRO A 146 -22.84 8.95 9.65
CA PRO A 146 -22.38 7.89 8.76
C PRO A 146 -22.39 6.52 9.42
N PHE A 147 -22.20 6.43 10.73
CA PHE A 147 -22.32 5.16 11.46
C PHE A 147 -23.74 4.61 11.35
N GLY A 148 -24.74 5.43 11.68
CA GLY A 148 -26.15 5.03 11.60
C GLY A 148 -26.55 4.64 10.17
N VAL A 149 -26.14 5.42 9.17
CA VAL A 149 -26.36 5.09 7.76
C VAL A 149 -25.65 3.80 7.37
N GLY A 150 -24.40 3.61 7.79
CA GLY A 150 -23.62 2.41 7.51
C GLY A 150 -24.26 1.15 8.09
N VAL A 151 -24.74 1.21 9.34
CA VAL A 151 -25.50 0.12 9.96
C VAL A 151 -26.82 -0.12 9.23
N ALA A 152 -27.55 0.93 8.87
CA ALA A 152 -28.81 0.81 8.13
C ALA A 152 -28.63 0.13 6.77
N VAL A 153 -27.53 0.44 6.05
CA VAL A 153 -27.15 -0.22 4.79
C VAL A 153 -26.65 -1.64 5.03
N ALA A 154 -25.97 -1.91 6.15
CA ALA A 154 -25.44 -3.23 6.47
C ALA A 154 -26.54 -4.28 6.69
N VAL A 155 -27.71 -3.91 7.19
CA VAL A 155 -28.82 -4.85 7.45
C VAL A 155 -29.30 -5.58 6.17
N PRO A 156 -29.75 -4.90 5.10
CA PRO A 156 -30.17 -5.58 3.88
C PRO A 156 -29.00 -6.32 3.21
N VAL A 157 -27.79 -5.74 3.23
CA VAL A 157 -26.60 -6.37 2.64
C VAL A 157 -26.26 -7.69 3.34
N TYR A 158 -26.37 -7.74 4.67
CA TYR A 158 -26.13 -8.97 5.40
C TYR A 158 -27.15 -10.05 5.04
N HIS A 159 -28.43 -9.68 4.98
CA HIS A 159 -29.51 -10.65 4.72
C HIS A 159 -29.48 -11.21 3.28
N GLU A 160 -28.96 -10.44 2.32
CA GLU A 160 -28.96 -10.83 0.91
C GLU A 160 -27.63 -11.45 0.43
N PHE A 161 -26.49 -11.00 0.98
CA PHE A 161 -25.16 -11.38 0.48
C PHE A 161 -24.27 -12.12 1.48
N VAL A 162 -24.65 -12.20 2.76
CA VAL A 162 -23.81 -12.79 3.81
C VAL A 162 -24.45 -14.06 4.37
N ASN A 163 -23.76 -15.18 4.23
CA ASN A 163 -24.16 -16.43 4.89
C ASN A 163 -23.93 -16.31 6.41
N PRO A 164 -24.91 -16.65 7.25
CA PRO A 164 -24.80 -16.55 8.71
C PRO A 164 -23.62 -17.32 9.30
N ASP A 165 -23.19 -18.39 8.64
CA ASP A 165 -22.06 -19.23 9.07
C ASP A 165 -20.69 -18.55 8.92
N ASN A 166 -20.60 -17.52 8.06
CA ASN A 166 -19.34 -16.83 7.74
C ASN A 166 -19.06 -15.62 8.65
N ALA A 167 -20.10 -14.96 9.17
CA ALA A 167 -19.94 -13.78 10.00
C ALA A 167 -21.15 -13.57 10.92
N SER A 168 -20.89 -13.26 12.20
CA SER A 168 -21.94 -12.84 13.13
C SER A 168 -22.55 -11.51 12.68
N PHE A 169 -23.89 -11.43 12.70
CA PHE A 169 -24.66 -10.25 12.32
C PHE A 169 -24.16 -8.97 13.02
N GLY A 170 -23.98 -9.04 14.35
CA GLY A 170 -23.54 -7.88 15.14
C GLY A 170 -22.14 -7.40 14.76
N LEU A 171 -21.21 -8.32 14.49
CA LEU A 171 -19.84 -7.99 14.06
C LEU A 171 -19.84 -7.37 12.67
N PHE A 172 -20.67 -7.87 11.74
CA PHE A 172 -20.79 -7.30 10.41
C PHE A 172 -21.35 -5.87 10.43
N LEU A 173 -22.44 -5.65 11.18
CA LEU A 173 -23.05 -4.33 11.33
C LEU A 173 -22.06 -3.32 11.94
N LEU A 174 -21.37 -3.72 13.01
CA LEU A 174 -20.38 -2.87 13.66
C LEU A 174 -19.21 -2.57 12.72
N PHE A 175 -18.70 -3.58 11.99
CA PHE A 175 -17.62 -3.41 11.04
C PHE A 175 -17.96 -2.42 9.94
N ILE A 176 -19.12 -2.58 9.28
CA ILE A 176 -19.55 -1.68 8.21
C ILE A 176 -19.84 -0.28 8.76
N GLY A 177 -20.52 -0.17 9.90
CA GLY A 177 -20.80 1.10 10.55
C GLY A 177 -19.51 1.88 10.86
N VAL A 178 -18.53 1.22 11.47
CA VAL A 178 -17.22 1.83 11.77
C VAL A 178 -16.47 2.17 10.48
N ALA A 179 -16.42 1.27 9.50
CA ALA A 179 -15.70 1.48 8.25
C ALA A 179 -16.20 2.70 7.47
N ILE A 180 -17.51 2.95 7.47
CA ILE A 180 -18.12 4.11 6.80
C ILE A 180 -17.93 5.42 7.60
N SER A 181 -17.69 5.32 8.91
CA SER A 181 -17.58 6.49 9.80
C SER A 181 -16.17 7.06 9.92
N ILE A 182 -15.13 6.28 9.62
CA ILE A 182 -13.74 6.73 9.74
C ILE A 182 -13.37 7.64 8.57
N THR A 183 -12.86 8.83 8.89
CA THR A 183 -12.39 9.80 7.89
C THR A 183 -10.87 9.79 7.73
N ALA A 184 -10.36 9.76 6.50
CA ALA A 184 -8.93 9.85 6.20
C ALA A 184 -8.43 11.30 6.14
N PHE A 185 -8.27 11.94 7.32
CA PHE A 185 -7.78 13.31 7.45
C PHE A 185 -6.44 13.60 6.73
N PRO A 186 -5.41 12.73 6.80
CA PRO A 186 -4.13 13.01 6.16
C PRO A 186 -4.20 13.24 4.64
N VAL A 187 -5.05 12.47 3.97
CA VAL A 187 -5.28 12.61 2.53
C VAL A 187 -5.99 13.92 2.23
N LEU A 188 -6.99 14.30 3.04
CA LEU A 188 -7.71 15.57 2.89
C LEU A 188 -6.76 16.76 3.05
N CYS A 189 -5.92 16.78 4.10
CA CYS A 189 -4.92 17.83 4.31
C CYS A 189 -4.01 17.98 3.11
N ARG A 190 -3.45 16.87 2.62
CA ARG A 190 -2.59 16.87 1.44
C ARG A 190 -3.28 17.48 0.23
N ILE A 191 -4.54 17.12 -0.03
CA ILE A 191 -5.33 17.69 -1.14
C ILE A 191 -5.51 19.20 -0.96
N LEU A 192 -5.88 19.66 0.24
CA LEU A 192 -6.09 21.09 0.51
C LEU A 192 -4.80 21.89 0.36
N THR A 193 -3.66 21.35 0.81
CA THR A 193 -2.33 21.96 0.63
C THR A 193 -1.96 22.03 -0.85
N GLU A 194 -2.12 20.93 -1.60
CA GLU A 194 -1.84 20.88 -3.05
C GLU A 194 -2.71 21.87 -3.84
N LEU A 195 -3.98 22.05 -3.43
CA LEU A 195 -4.91 22.99 -4.06
C LEU A 195 -4.76 24.44 -3.56
N ASN A 196 -3.83 24.72 -2.65
CA ASN A 196 -3.65 26.05 -2.01
C ASN A 196 -4.93 26.60 -1.36
N LEU A 197 -5.76 25.71 -0.80
CA LEU A 197 -7.02 26.07 -0.15
C LEU A 197 -6.90 26.24 1.37
N LEU A 198 -5.73 25.93 1.93
CA LEU A 198 -5.40 26.31 3.30
C LEU A 198 -5.06 27.80 3.28
N GLY A 199 -6.01 28.63 3.72
CA GLY A 199 -5.81 30.06 3.87
C GLY A 199 -4.56 30.35 4.70
N LYS A 200 -3.77 31.33 4.26
CA LYS A 200 -2.60 31.85 5.00
C LYS A 200 -2.95 32.25 6.43
#